data_AF-A0AAX3WQ39-F1
#
_entry.id   AF-A0AAX3WQ39-F1
#
_cell.length_a   1.000
_cell.length_b   1.000
_cell.length_c   1.000
_cell.angle_alpha   90.00
_cell.angle_beta   90.00
_cell.angle_gamma   90.00
#
_symmetry.space_group_name_H-M   'P 1'
#
loop_
_entity.id
_entity.type
_entity.pdbx_description
1 polymer ?
#
loop_
_entity_poly.entity_id
_entity_poly.type
_entity_poly.pdbx_seq_one_letter_code
_entity_poly.pdbx_strand_id
1 'polypeptide(L)'
;MRALVPWLPVLLGLAACDGPDRSAHLESRTVLEFLEDPRGLEETWGRCRNDPGGIGQTAECRNAGAAKERLMMLGRERAIRSLKG
;
A
#
# COMPACT_ATOMS: atom_id res chain seq x y z
N MET A 1 15.91 -0.49 -63.26
CA MET A 1 16.45 -0.62 -61.89
C MET A 1 15.29 -0.91 -60.96
N ARG A 2 15.45 -1.88 -60.07
CA ARG A 2 14.40 -2.55 -59.28
C ARG A 2 13.69 -1.62 -58.30
N ALA A 3 12.40 -1.89 -58.11
CA ALA A 3 11.45 -1.17 -57.27
C ALA A 3 11.92 -1.06 -55.80
N LEU A 4 11.79 0.14 -55.24
CA LEU A 4 11.92 0.38 -53.80
C LEU A 4 10.57 0.10 -53.14
N VAL A 5 10.56 -1.01 -52.40
CA VAL A 5 9.46 -1.57 -51.59
C VAL A 5 9.09 -0.58 -50.47
N PRO A 6 7.79 -0.41 -50.16
CA PRO A 6 7.31 0.61 -49.25
C PRO A 6 7.62 0.22 -47.80
N TRP A 7 8.22 1.13 -47.05
CA TRP A 7 8.54 0.92 -45.63
C TRP A 7 7.51 1.65 -44.76
N LEU A 8 6.44 0.93 -44.40
CA LEU A 8 5.59 1.27 -43.26
C LEU A 8 4.99 0.00 -42.69
N PRO A 9 5.37 -0.35 -41.45
CA PRO A 9 4.35 -0.62 -40.44
C PRO A 9 4.65 0.24 -39.21
N VAL A 10 3.76 1.19 -38.88
CA VAL A 10 2.72 0.98 -37.86
C VAL A 10 3.32 0.43 -36.57
N LEU A 11 3.84 1.34 -35.73
CA LEU A 11 3.90 1.09 -34.29
C LEU A 11 2.62 1.68 -33.69
N LEU A 12 1.64 0.79 -33.58
CA LEU A 12 0.39 0.99 -32.84
C LEU A 12 0.72 1.52 -31.45
N GLY A 13 0.09 2.64 -31.12
CA GLY A 13 0.11 3.21 -29.78
C GLY A 13 -0.31 2.17 -28.75
N LEU A 14 0.55 1.98 -27.76
CA LEU A 14 0.16 1.44 -26.46
C LEU A 14 -0.71 2.50 -25.77
N ALA A 15 -1.95 2.66 -26.25
CA ALA A 15 -3.02 3.09 -25.38
C ALA A 15 -3.29 1.91 -24.45
N ALA A 16 -2.46 1.78 -23.42
CA ALA A 16 -2.82 0.96 -22.28
C ALA A 16 -4.16 1.50 -21.80
N CYS A 17 -5.18 0.65 -21.89
CA CYS A 17 -6.47 0.91 -21.29
C CYS A 17 -6.24 1.19 -19.81
N ASP A 18 -6.27 2.47 -19.46
CA ASP A 18 -6.65 2.93 -18.14
C ASP A 18 -8.13 2.51 -17.98
N GLY A 19 -8.31 1.22 -17.69
CA GLY A 19 -9.60 0.67 -17.31
C GLY A 19 -10.08 1.49 -16.11
N PRO A 20 -11.39 1.77 -16.02
CA PRO A 20 -11.93 2.68 -15.02
C PRO A 20 -11.33 2.31 -13.67
N ASP A 21 -10.46 3.20 -13.19
CA ASP A 21 -9.73 3.06 -11.95
C ASP A 21 -10.79 2.81 -10.90
N ARG A 22 -11.00 1.53 -10.59
CA ARG A 22 -11.74 1.10 -9.42
C ARG A 22 -10.79 1.40 -8.28
N SER A 23 -10.61 2.69 -8.04
CA SER A 23 -10.45 3.30 -6.73
C SER A 23 -11.65 2.87 -5.89
N ALA A 24 -11.75 1.57 -5.63
CA ALA A 24 -12.05 1.11 -4.30
C ALA A 24 -11.01 1.80 -3.45
N HIS A 25 -11.39 2.97 -2.93
CA HIS A 25 -10.82 3.56 -1.75
C HIS A 25 -10.88 2.44 -0.69
N LEU A 26 -9.88 1.56 -0.69
CA LEU A 26 -9.62 0.67 0.41
C LEU A 26 -9.15 1.62 1.50
N GLU A 27 -10.12 2.15 2.25
CA GLU A 27 -9.88 3.00 3.40
C GLU A 27 -8.80 2.31 4.24
N SER A 28 -7.63 2.93 4.30
CA SER A 28 -6.50 2.34 4.99
C SER A 28 -6.85 2.26 6.47
N ARG A 29 -6.68 1.08 7.07
CA ARG A 29 -6.91 0.91 8.51
C ARG A 29 -6.16 1.94 9.33
N THR A 30 -6.85 2.51 10.30
CA THR A 30 -6.33 3.43 11.31
C THR A 30 -5.39 2.71 12.28
N VAL A 31 -4.62 3.50 13.04
CA VAL A 31 -3.77 2.97 14.11
C VAL A 31 -4.57 2.21 15.17
N LEU A 32 -5.78 2.68 15.49
CA LEU A 32 -6.63 2.02 16.48
C LEU A 32 -7.10 0.65 15.98
N GLU A 33 -7.58 0.57 14.73
CA GLU A 33 -8.02 -0.69 14.13
C GLU A 33 -6.88 -1.73 14.11
N PHE A 34 -5.65 -1.32 13.83
CA PHE A 34 -4.48 -2.20 13.93
C PHE A 34 -4.18 -2.65 15.36
N LEU A 35 -4.37 -1.80 16.36
CA LEU A 35 -4.15 -2.18 17.76
C LEU A 35 -5.25 -3.14 18.27
N GLU A 36 -6.46 -3.04 17.73
CA GLU A 36 -7.59 -3.92 18.00
C GLU A 36 -7.49 -5.26 17.26
N ASP A 37 -6.79 -5.31 16.13
CA ASP A 37 -6.48 -6.52 15.36
C ASP A 37 -4.97 -6.84 15.36
N PRO A 38 -4.46 -7.49 16.41
CA PRO A 38 -3.03 -7.79 16.54
C PRO A 38 -2.52 -8.74 15.46
N ARG A 39 -3.36 -9.64 14.94
CA ARG A 39 -2.97 -10.56 13.87
C ARG A 39 -2.80 -9.81 12.56
N GLY A 40 -3.79 -9.00 12.18
CA GLY A 40 -3.70 -8.17 10.99
C GLY A 40 -2.56 -7.16 11.06
N LEU A 41 -2.23 -6.63 12.25
CA LEU A 41 -1.04 -5.81 12.45
C LEU A 41 0.26 -6.58 12.16
N GLU A 42 0.42 -7.79 12.70
CA GLU A 42 1.62 -8.60 12.44
C GLU A 42 1.80 -8.93 10.96
N GLU A 43 0.72 -9.38 10.30
CA GLU A 43 0.73 -9.73 8.89
C GLU A 43 1.06 -8.50 8.01
N THR A 44 0.42 -7.36 8.29
CA THR A 44 0.60 -6.12 7.51
C THR A 44 1.96 -5.52 7.74
N TRP A 45 2.40 -5.45 9.01
CA TRP A 45 3.72 -4.93 9.34
C TRP A 45 4.82 -5.82 8.75
N GLY A 46 4.65 -7.15 8.79
CA GLY A 46 5.55 -8.11 8.15
C GLY A 46 5.70 -7.86 6.66
N ARG A 47 4.60 -7.64 5.95
CA ARG A 47 4.61 -7.26 4.53
C ARG A 47 5.33 -5.92 4.31
N CYS A 48 4.96 -4.87 5.06
CA CYS A 48 5.50 -3.52 4.88
C CYS A 48 7.02 -3.42 5.17
N ARG A 49 7.53 -4.17 6.17
CA ARG A 49 8.95 -4.11 6.55
C ARG A 49 9.89 -4.91 5.67
N ASN A 50 9.34 -5.86 4.90
CA ASN A 50 10.10 -6.72 3.99
C ASN A 50 10.18 -6.14 2.57
N ASP A 51 9.53 -5.00 2.32
CA ASP A 51 9.58 -4.27 1.06
C ASP A 51 10.59 -3.10 1.15
N PRO A 52 11.67 -3.09 0.35
CA PRO A 52 12.65 -1.99 0.33
C PRO A 52 11.99 -0.64 0.03
N GLY A 53 11.92 0.21 1.06
CA GLY A 53 11.24 1.50 0.99
C GLY A 53 9.72 1.43 1.23
N GLY A 54 9.11 0.25 1.39
CA GLY A 54 7.66 0.09 1.57
C GLY A 54 7.11 0.69 2.86
N ILE A 55 7.97 0.80 3.89
CA ILE A 55 7.65 1.55 5.11
C ILE A 55 7.48 3.02 4.74
N GLY A 56 6.27 3.55 4.93
CA GLY A 56 5.98 4.97 4.72
C GLY A 56 5.31 5.31 3.39
N GLN A 57 5.32 4.41 2.40
CA GLN A 57 4.75 4.68 1.08
C GLN A 57 3.22 4.74 1.10
N THR A 58 2.57 3.80 1.76
CA THR A 58 1.10 3.76 1.87
C THR A 58 0.62 4.21 3.24
N ALA A 59 -0.59 4.76 3.30
CA ALA A 59 -1.24 5.07 4.57
C ALA A 59 -1.39 3.82 5.45
N GLU A 60 -1.64 2.65 4.84
CA GLU A 60 -1.70 1.38 5.54
C GLU A 60 -0.36 1.04 6.23
N CYS A 61 0.77 1.15 5.52
CA CYS A 61 2.08 0.85 6.10
C CYS A 61 2.52 1.90 7.14
N ARG A 62 2.14 3.17 6.97
CA ARG A 62 2.34 4.21 8.00
C ARG A 62 1.56 3.90 9.28
N ASN A 63 0.30 3.54 9.14
CA ASN A 63 -0.58 3.24 10.28
C ASN A 63 -0.15 1.95 11.00
N ALA A 64 0.23 0.90 10.26
CA ALA A 64 0.78 -0.32 10.82
C ALA A 64 2.09 -0.07 11.58
N GLY A 65 2.99 0.76 11.01
CA GLY A 65 4.24 1.16 11.67
C GLY A 65 4.00 1.91 12.97
N ALA A 66 3.13 2.92 12.94
CA ALA A 66 2.75 3.70 14.13
C ALA A 66 2.07 2.83 15.20
N ALA A 67 1.25 1.85 14.79
CA ALA A 67 0.65 0.89 15.71
C ALA A 67 1.72 -0.02 16.36
N LYS A 68 2.69 -0.51 15.59
CA LYS A 68 3.78 -1.33 16.12
C LYS A 68 4.66 -0.54 17.09
N GLU A 69 4.98 0.71 16.77
CA GLU A 69 5.72 1.62 17.66
C GLU A 69 5.00 1.80 19.00
N ARG A 70 3.70 2.17 18.96
CA ARG A 70 2.88 2.33 20.18
C ARG A 70 2.78 1.05 20.99
N LEU A 71 2.62 -0.09 20.32
CA LEU A 71 2.58 -1.40 20.97
C LEU A 71 3.88 -1.66 21.74
N MET A 72 5.04 -1.35 21.16
CA MET A 72 6.35 -1.55 21.80
C MET A 72 6.61 -0.56 22.93
N MET A 73 6.14 0.68 22.81
CA MET A 73 6.36 1.72 23.82
C MET A 73 5.42 1.62 25.03
N LEU A 74 4.14 1.33 24.79
CA LEU A 74 3.09 1.45 25.81
C LEU A 74 2.47 0.11 26.23
N GLY A 75 2.61 -0.92 25.39
CA GLY A 75 1.77 -2.11 25.45
C GLY A 75 0.38 -1.85 24.87
N ARG A 76 -0.27 -2.92 24.39
CA ARG A 76 -1.51 -2.85 23.58
C ARG A 76 -2.64 -2.11 24.29
N GLU A 77 -2.95 -2.49 25.53
CA GLU A 77 -4.10 -1.92 26.23
C GLU A 77 -3.95 -0.43 26.52
N ARG A 78 -2.75 0.00 26.94
CA ARG A 78 -2.47 1.42 27.19
C ARG A 78 -2.48 2.22 25.89
N ALA A 79 -1.96 1.64 24.79
CA ALA A 79 -2.03 2.25 23.47
C ALA A 79 -3.49 2.46 23.01
N ILE A 80 -4.35 1.45 23.15
CA ILE A 80 -5.78 1.55 22.80
C ILE A 80 -6.47 2.63 23.65
N ARG A 81 -6.30 2.61 24.97
CA ARG A 81 -6.89 3.62 25.87
C ARG A 81 -6.46 5.03 25.49
N SER A 82 -5.17 5.24 25.16
CA SER A 82 -4.65 6.56 24.77
C SER A 82 -5.27 7.13 23.48
N LEU A 83 -5.90 6.29 22.65
CA LEU A 83 -6.52 6.70 21.40
C LEU A 83 -8.04 6.85 21.50
N LYS A 84 -8.68 6.23 22.51
CA LYS A 84 -10.14 6.28 22.70
C LYS A 84 -10.63 7.46 23.54
N GLY A 85 -9.76 8.04 24.37
CA GLY A 85 -10.12 9.09 25.34
C GLY A 85 -10.61 8.49 26.65
#